data_AF-A0A4Y2P5B5-F1
#
_entry.id   AF-A0A4Y2P5B5-F1
#
_cell.length_a   1.000
_cell.length_b   1.000
_cell.length_c   1.000
_cell.angle_alpha   90.00
_cell.angle_beta   90.00
_cell.angle_gamma   90.00
#
_symmetry.space_group_name_H-M   'P 1'
#
loop_
_entity.id
_entity.type
_entity.pdbx_description
1 polymer ?
#
loop_
_entity_poly.entity_id
_entity_poly.type
_entity_poly.pdbx_seq_one_letter_code
_entity_poly.pdbx_strand_id
1 'polypeptide(L)'
;MVQVNGIEMPILRETDATLDLICKKYVPLSMCTNETVWIRTCLEESAVCLPIAEVELDCDFGRIITNVAVLRDSLNQERYILGNKT
;
A
#
# COMPACT_ATOMS: atom_id res chain seq x y z
N MET A 1 17.26 2.38 0.19
CA MET A 1 16.21 1.67 -0.59
C MET A 1 15.38 0.88 0.40
N VAL A 2 14.05 0.83 0.24
CA VAL A 2 13.19 0.12 1.21
C VAL A 2 12.97 -1.32 0.74
N GLN A 3 13.09 -2.28 1.65
CA GLN A 3 12.73 -3.68 1.41
C GLN A 3 11.43 -4.01 2.13
N VAL A 4 10.53 -4.73 1.45
CA VAL A 4 9.31 -5.27 2.03
C VAL A 4 9.48 -6.78 2.12
N ASN A 5 9.45 -7.33 3.34
CA ASN A 5 9.64 -8.76 3.56
C ASN A 5 10.91 -9.32 2.86
N GLY A 6 11.98 -8.53 2.81
CA GLY A 6 13.25 -8.87 2.15
C GLY A 6 13.29 -8.69 0.63
N ILE A 7 12.24 -8.11 0.01
CA ILE A 7 12.18 -7.82 -1.42
C ILE A 7 12.30 -6.32 -1.65
N GLU A 8 13.27 -5.89 -2.46
CA GLU A 8 13.39 -4.49 -2.88
C GLU A 8 12.24 -4.10 -3.79
N MET A 9 11.57 -3.00 -3.45
CA MET A 9 10.38 -2.62 -4.22
C MET A 9 9.99 -1.14 -4.12
N PRO A 10 9.26 -0.61 -5.12
CA PRO A 10 8.71 0.73 -5.05
C PRO A 10 7.49 0.73 -4.13
N ILE A 11 7.59 1.46 -3.01
CA ILE A 11 6.45 1.81 -2.15
C ILE A 11 6.03 3.22 -2.53
N LEU A 12 4.73 3.42 -2.73
CA LEU A 12 4.17 4.75 -2.95
C LEU A 12 3.66 5.30 -1.62
N ARG A 13 4.36 6.30 -1.10
CA ARG A 13 4.00 7.08 0.09
C ARG A 13 3.84 8.54 -0.33
N GLU A 14 2.62 9.07 -0.29
CA GLU A 14 2.44 10.52 -0.42
C GLU A 14 2.84 11.23 0.89
N THR A 15 3.34 12.45 0.80
CA THR A 15 3.57 13.28 1.99
C THR A 15 2.20 13.62 2.57
N ASP A 16 1.98 13.31 3.86
CA ASP A 16 0.68 13.32 4.57
C ASP A 16 -0.26 12.13 4.33
N ALA A 17 0.18 11.08 3.62
CA ALA A 17 -0.57 9.82 3.59
C ALA A 17 -0.45 9.05 4.92
N THR A 18 -1.58 8.53 5.39
CA THR A 18 -1.63 7.64 6.57
C THR A 18 -1.34 6.18 6.24
N LEU A 19 -1.35 5.80 4.96
CA LEU A 19 -1.16 4.42 4.52
C LEU A 19 -0.36 4.37 3.22
N ASP A 20 0.52 3.39 3.10
CA ASP A 20 1.34 3.15 1.92
C ASP A 20 0.62 2.22 0.91
N LEU A 21 0.94 2.35 -0.37
CA LEU A 21 0.40 1.49 -1.44
C LEU A 21 1.43 0.49 -1.96
N ILE A 22 0.99 -0.76 -2.12
CA ILE A 22 1.84 -1.87 -2.53
C ILE A 22 1.16 -2.74 -3.60
N CYS A 23 1.90 -3.24 -4.59
CA CYS A 23 1.32 -4.15 -5.60
C CYS A 23 1.23 -5.58 -5.05
N LYS A 24 0.14 -6.30 -5.38
CA LYS A 24 -0.02 -7.72 -5.06
C LYS A 24 1.11 -8.63 -5.53
N LYS A 25 1.93 -8.17 -6.49
CA LYS A 25 3.13 -8.85 -6.97
C LYS A 25 4.14 -9.08 -5.84
N TYR A 26 4.20 -8.16 -4.87
CA TYR A 26 5.16 -8.19 -3.77
C TYR A 26 4.53 -8.69 -2.47
N VAL A 27 3.23 -8.45 -2.29
CA VAL A 27 2.47 -8.94 -1.13
C VAL A 27 1.24 -9.70 -1.62
N PRO A 28 1.24 -11.05 -1.60
CA PRO A 28 0.09 -11.82 -2.03
C PRO A 28 -1.12 -11.53 -1.14
N LEU A 29 -2.32 -11.58 -1.74
CA LEU A 29 -3.57 -11.29 -1.02
C LEU A 29 -3.83 -12.23 0.16
N SER A 30 -3.20 -13.40 0.20
CA SER A 30 -3.26 -14.33 1.33
C SER A 30 -2.58 -13.81 2.61
N MET A 31 -1.74 -12.77 2.49
CA MET A 31 -1.11 -12.08 3.63
C MET A 31 -1.90 -10.86 4.08
N CYS A 32 -3.00 -10.54 3.41
CA CYS A 32 -3.88 -9.46 3.84
C CYS A 32 -4.62 -9.84 5.12
N THR A 33 -4.88 -8.84 5.95
CA THR A 33 -5.77 -8.95 7.09
C THR A 33 -7.23 -8.93 6.59
N ASN A 34 -8.18 -9.04 7.51
CA ASN A 34 -9.60 -8.86 7.21
C ASN A 34 -10.00 -7.38 7.10
N GLU A 35 -9.04 -6.45 7.20
CA GLU A 35 -9.29 -5.02 7.07
C GLU A 35 -9.20 -4.55 5.61
N THR A 36 -9.92 -3.47 5.32
CA THR A 36 -9.92 -2.83 4.01
C THR A 36 -9.88 -1.31 4.14
N VAL A 37 -9.44 -0.63 3.09
CA VAL A 37 -9.45 0.84 2.99
C VAL A 37 -10.07 1.25 1.66
N TRP A 38 -10.79 2.37 1.69
CA TRP A 38 -11.35 2.99 0.49
C TRP A 38 -10.41 4.07 -0.01
N ILE A 39 -9.97 3.94 -1.26
CA ILE A 39 -9.06 4.87 -1.92
C ILE A 39 -9.75 5.45 -3.14
N ARG A 40 -9.56 6.73 -3.39
CA ARG A 40 -10.12 7.41 -4.57
C ARG A 40 -8.97 7.92 -5.42
N THR A 41 -8.93 7.57 -6.69
CA THR A 41 -7.95 8.13 -7.62
C THR A 41 -8.41 9.52 -8.09
N CYS A 42 -7.48 10.38 -8.53
CA CYS A 42 -7.86 11.68 -9.13
C CYS A 42 -8.76 11.51 -10.37
N LEU A 43 -8.71 10.35 -11.01
CA LEU A 43 -9.27 10.09 -12.33
C LEU A 43 -10.57 9.28 -12.28
N GLU A 44 -10.84 8.57 -11.18
CA GLU A 44 -12.06 7.78 -11.02
C GLU A 44 -13.02 8.48 -10.08
N GLU A 45 -14.28 8.63 -10.52
CA GLU A 45 -15.35 9.14 -9.66
C GLU A 45 -15.68 8.19 -8.51
N SER A 46 -15.45 6.88 -8.71
CA SER A 46 -15.71 5.83 -7.73
C SER A 46 -14.49 5.54 -6.85
N ALA A 47 -14.72 5.38 -5.54
CA ALA A 47 -13.72 4.84 -4.64
C ALA A 47 -13.56 3.32 -4.84
N VAL A 48 -12.33 2.83 -4.67
CA VAL A 48 -11.98 1.41 -4.74
C VAL A 48 -11.67 0.90 -3.34
N CYS A 49 -12.19 -0.27 -3.00
CA CYS A 49 -11.90 -0.97 -1.76
C CYS A 49 -10.67 -1.86 -1.94
N LEU A 50 -9.60 -1.57 -1.19
CA LEU A 50 -8.36 -2.34 -1.19
C LEU A 50 -8.18 -3.08 0.14
N PRO A 51 -7.71 -4.33 0.11
CA PRO A 51 -7.36 -5.04 1.32
C PRO A 51 -6.08 -4.47 1.94
N ILE A 52 -5.98 -4.55 3.26
CA ILE A 52 -4.81 -4.13 4.02
C ILE A 52 -3.95 -5.36 4.31
N ALA A 53 -2.63 -5.21 4.19
CA ALA A 53 -1.67 -6.19 4.68
C ALA A 53 -0.75 -5.53 5.72
N GLU A 54 -0.32 -6.32 6.70
CA GLU A 54 0.77 -5.95 7.58
C GLU A 54 2.09 -6.41 6.96
N VAL A 55 3.06 -5.51 6.87
CA VAL A 55 4.36 -5.80 6.26
C VAL A 55 5.51 -5.31 7.12
N GLU A 56 6.62 -6.03 7.06
CA GLU A 56 7.90 -5.61 7.63
C GLU A 56 8.66 -4.80 6.59
N LEU A 57 8.87 -3.51 6.89
CA LEU A 57 9.74 -2.62 6.15
C LEU A 57 11.14 -2.67 6.75
N ASP A 58 12.13 -3.08 5.96
CA ASP A 58 13.54 -2.88 6.29
C ASP A 58 14.02 -1.58 5.62
N CYS A 59 14.42 -0.61 6.44
CA CYS A 59 14.88 0.70 6.01
C CYS A 59 16.09 1.15 6.83
N ASP A 60 16.72 2.27 6.44
CA ASP A 60 17.95 2.75 7.09
C ASP A 60 17.77 3.05 8.59
N PHE A 61 16.53 3.21 9.06
CA PHE A 61 16.17 3.44 10.46
C PHE A 61 15.84 2.13 11.23
N GLY A 62 16.03 0.98 10.59
CA GLY A 62 15.71 -0.34 11.12
C GLY A 62 14.43 -0.94 10.56
N ARG A 63 13.96 -2.01 11.21
CA ARG A 63 12.76 -2.75 10.83
C ARG A 63 11.52 -2.17 11.46
N ILE A 64 10.53 -1.87 10.63
CA ILE A 64 9.26 -1.26 11.04
C ILE A 64 8.13 -2.13 10.52
N ILE A 65 7.22 -2.53 11.40
CA ILE A 65 5.96 -3.16 10.99
C ILE A 65 4.96 -2.04 10.67
N THR A 66 4.38 -2.07 9.47
CA THR A 66 3.36 -1.09 9.07
C THR A 66 2.24 -1.75 8.26
N ASN A 67 1.12 -1.04 8.18
CA ASN A 67 0.00 -1.42 7.32
C ASN A 67 0.15 -0.80 5.94
N VAL A 68 -0.16 -1.59 4.91
CA VAL A 68 -0.14 -1.19 3.50
C VAL A 68 -1.44 -1.59 2.82
N ALA A 69 -1.94 -0.77 1.89
CA ALA A 69 -3.02 -1.17 1.00
C ALA A 69 -2.47 -1.93 -0.21
N VAL A 70 -3.05 -3.10 -0.49
CA VAL A 70 -2.60 -3.98 -1.57
C VAL A 70 -3.41 -3.73 -2.84
N LEU A 71 -2.76 -3.16 -3.85
CA LEU A 71 -3.29 -2.96 -5.20
C LEU A 71 -3.36 -4.30 -5.94
N ARG A 72 -4.56 -4.59 -6.49
CA ARG A 72 -4.79 -5.80 -7.29
C ARG A 72 -4.13 -5.73 -8.67
N ASP A 73 -3.94 -4.54 -9.22
CA ASP A 73 -3.30 -4.32 -10.51
C ASP A 73 -1.92 -3.67 -10.34
N SER A 74 -1.17 -3.50 -11.44
CA SER A 74 0.16 -2.88 -11.40
C SER A 74 0.09 -1.43 -10.91
N LEU A 75 1.06 -1.01 -10.09
CA LEU A 75 1.22 0.38 -9.65
C LEU A 75 1.43 1.28 -10.87
N ASN A 76 0.37 1.94 -11.34
CA ASN A 76 0.52 3.14 -12.15
C ASN A 76 0.82 4.27 -11.17
N GLN A 77 2.11 4.58 -10.97
CA GLN A 77 2.62 5.53 -9.97
C GLN A 77 2.05 6.96 -10.07
N GLU A 78 1.24 7.25 -11.08
CA GLU A 78 0.77 8.60 -11.42
C GLU A 78 -0.64 8.95 -10.88
N ARG A 79 -1.35 8.09 -10.11
CA ARG A 79 -2.83 8.19 -10.07
C ARG A 79 -3.55 8.00 -8.73
N TYR A 80 -2.91 7.73 -7.60
CA TYR A 80 -3.64 7.37 -6.36
C TYR A 80 -3.59 8.47 -5.29
N ILE A 81 -4.77 8.98 -4.87
CA ILE A 81 -4.92 9.79 -3.66
C ILE A 81 -5.48 8.88 -2.55
N LEU A 82 -4.84 8.89 -1.38
CA LEU A 82 -5.33 8.10 -0.25
C LEU A 82 -6.58 8.72 0.40
N GLY A 83 -7.65 7.92 0.47
CA GLY A 83 -8.86 8.25 1.21
C GLY A 83 -8.72 7.86 2.68
N ASN A 84 -9.31 8.66 3.58
CA ASN A 84 -9.27 8.39 5.02
C ASN A 84 -10.02 7.09 5.39
N LYS A 85 -9.50 6.38 6.38
CA LYS A 85 -10.13 5.22 7.03
C LYS A 85 -11.45 5.67 7.70
N THR A 86 -12.57 5.02 7.38
CA THR A 86 -13.83 5.11 8.13
C THR A 86 -14.00 3.89 9.01
#